data_AF-A0A191TDH9-F1
#
_entry.id   AF-A0A191TDH9-F1
#
_cell.length_a   1.000
_cell.length_b   1.000
_cell.length_c   1.000
_cell.angle_alpha   90.00
_cell.angle_beta   90.00
_cell.angle_gamma   90.00
#
_symmetry.space_group_name_H-M   'P 1'
#
loop_
_entity.id
_entity.type
_entity.pdbx_description
1 polymer ?
#
loop_
_entity_poly.entity_id
_entity_poly.type
_entity_poly.pdbx_seq_one_letter_code
_entity_poly.pdbx_strand_id
1 'polypeptide(L)'
;MKTYTVKEVSSLIGKHEETIKRWIRSGKLPNSYRNSDKEGWRILESDLLHITQIVPTKEEPQQDSHIKSFTNEEDTLILLAYEAVTLTSPTKEIHSVLSVVGIKRTLEILLIMQQSATKVKNPDGFIRKAIRENWSPTSLPIKLPKKQSKCLSDLTQQDYNMAQTKRENTYQPKIELYNWLED
;
A
#
# COMPACT_ATOMS: atom_id res chain seq x y z
N MET A 1 -33.84 18.66 -31.10
CA MET A 1 -32.73 18.02 -30.36
C MET A 1 -31.43 18.46 -30.98
N LYS A 2 -30.47 18.98 -30.21
CA LYS A 2 -29.17 19.40 -30.75
C LYS A 2 -28.27 18.17 -30.90
N THR A 3 -27.60 18.08 -32.05
CA THR A 3 -26.65 17.01 -32.36
C THR A 3 -25.27 17.61 -32.57
N TYR A 4 -24.25 16.99 -31.97
CA TYR A 4 -22.88 17.46 -32.02
C TYR A 4 -22.00 16.52 -32.83
N THR A 5 -20.99 17.08 -33.48
CA THR A 5 -19.89 16.32 -34.10
C THR A 5 -18.87 15.90 -33.06
N VAL A 6 -18.08 14.87 -33.37
CA VAL A 6 -16.96 14.42 -32.52
C VAL A 6 -16.00 15.56 -32.14
N LYS A 7 -15.76 16.49 -33.08
CA LYS A 7 -14.87 17.64 -32.87
C LYS A 7 -15.45 18.64 -31.86
N GLU A 8 -16.74 18.94 -31.96
CA GLU A 8 -17.41 19.83 -31.00
C GLU A 8 -17.45 19.21 -29.60
N VAL A 9 -17.73 17.90 -29.51
CA VAL A 9 -17.71 17.17 -28.25
C VAL A 9 -16.31 17.12 -27.65
N SER A 10 -15.27 17.00 -28.48
CA SER A 10 -13.87 17.04 -28.06
C SER A 10 -13.52 18.36 -27.40
N SER A 11 -13.90 19.48 -28.04
CA SER A 11 -13.72 20.82 -27.49
C SER A 11 -14.53 21.06 -26.22
N LEU A 12 -15.76 20.54 -26.12
CA LEU A 12 -16.63 20.73 -24.97
C LEU A 12 -16.14 20.00 -23.71
N ILE A 13 -15.67 18.75 -23.87
CA ILE A 13 -15.26 17.89 -22.74
C ILE A 13 -13.75 18.04 -22.44
N GLY A 14 -12.98 18.63 -23.36
CA GLY A 14 -11.52 18.73 -23.23
C GLY A 14 -10.82 17.38 -23.34
N LYS A 15 -11.39 16.43 -24.10
CA LYS A 15 -10.80 15.10 -24.37
C LYS A 15 -10.50 14.97 -25.85
N HIS A 16 -9.47 14.20 -26.19
CA HIS A 16 -9.09 13.96 -27.59
C HIS A 16 -10.21 13.26 -28.39
N GLU A 17 -10.37 13.61 -29.67
CA GLU A 17 -11.39 13.05 -30.57
C GLU A 17 -11.41 11.51 -30.59
N GLU A 18 -10.23 10.88 -30.53
CA GLU A 18 -10.13 9.41 -30.50
C GLU A 18 -10.74 8.80 -29.23
N THR A 19 -10.71 9.52 -28.10
CA THR A 19 -11.37 9.06 -26.87
C THR A 19 -12.89 8.96 -27.08
N ILE A 20 -13.45 9.95 -27.77
CA ILE A 20 -14.89 9.99 -28.07
C ILE A 20 -15.24 8.89 -29.08
N LYS A 21 -14.45 8.71 -30.14
CA LYS A 21 -14.62 7.59 -31.08
C LYS A 21 -14.51 6.24 -30.37
N ARG A 22 -13.61 6.08 -29.40
CA ARG A 22 -13.50 4.88 -28.57
C ARG A 22 -14.75 4.66 -27.72
N TRP A 23 -15.34 5.71 -27.15
CA TRP A 23 -16.58 5.58 -26.37
C TRP A 23 -17.74 5.10 -27.21
N ILE A 24 -17.86 5.62 -28.44
CA ILE A 24 -18.84 5.15 -29.43
C ILE A 24 -18.62 3.65 -29.71
N ARG A 25 -17.38 3.24 -30.02
CA ARG A 25 -17.06 1.82 -30.25
C ARG A 25 -17.35 0.93 -29.03
N SER A 26 -17.20 1.46 -27.82
CA SER A 26 -17.48 0.74 -26.58
C SER A 26 -18.96 0.75 -26.17
N GLY A 27 -19.84 1.42 -26.93
CA GLY A 27 -21.28 1.47 -26.63
C GLY A 27 -21.66 2.35 -25.44
N LYS A 28 -20.78 3.26 -24.99
CA LYS A 28 -21.08 4.20 -23.90
C LYS A 28 -22.01 5.34 -24.30
N LEU A 29 -22.23 5.52 -25.60
CA LEU A 29 -23.01 6.58 -26.24
C LEU A 29 -24.14 5.93 -27.06
N PRO A 30 -25.23 5.48 -26.40
CA PRO A 30 -26.26 4.67 -27.04
C PRO A 30 -27.08 5.45 -28.09
N ASN A 31 -27.14 6.78 -27.99
CA ASN A 31 -27.87 7.62 -28.94
C ASN A 31 -26.94 8.19 -30.02
N SER A 32 -25.73 7.65 -30.19
CA SER A 32 -24.84 8.04 -31.29
C SER A 32 -25.21 7.31 -32.59
N TYR A 33 -25.27 8.05 -33.69
CA TYR A 33 -25.55 7.48 -35.01
C TYR A 33 -24.60 8.02 -36.06
N ARG A 34 -24.47 7.26 -37.15
CA ARG A 34 -23.62 7.61 -38.30
C ARG A 34 -24.52 7.79 -39.51
N ASN A 35 -24.61 9.01 -40.02
CA ASN A 35 -25.50 9.34 -41.14
C ASN A 35 -24.89 8.96 -42.51
N SER A 36 -23.59 9.20 -42.67
CA SER A 36 -22.85 8.89 -43.91
C SER A 36 -21.35 8.77 -43.62
N ASP A 37 -20.60 8.07 -44.48
CA ASP A 37 -19.13 7.99 -44.38
C ASP A 37 -18.48 9.38 -44.42
N LYS A 38 -19.08 10.33 -45.15
CA LYS A 38 -18.59 11.72 -45.27
C LYS A 38 -18.94 12.60 -44.06
N GLU A 39 -20.09 12.36 -43.43
CA GLU A 39 -20.60 13.21 -42.35
C GLU A 39 -20.14 12.77 -40.96
N GLY A 40 -19.64 11.53 -40.84
CA GLY A 40 -19.09 11.02 -39.59
C GLY A 40 -20.15 10.73 -38.52
N TRP A 41 -19.69 10.67 -37.27
CA TRP A 41 -20.52 10.36 -36.11
C TRP A 41 -21.21 11.61 -35.55
N ARG A 42 -22.50 11.47 -35.25
CA ARG A 42 -23.32 12.48 -34.56
C ARG A 42 -23.71 11.95 -33.18
N ILE A 43 -23.57 12.81 -32.17
CA ILE A 43 -23.85 12.50 -30.77
C ILE A 43 -24.97 13.42 -30.28
N LEU A 44 -25.98 12.88 -29.61
CA LEU A 44 -27.06 13.66 -29.02
C LEU A 44 -26.62 14.34 -27.71
N GLU A 45 -27.20 15.50 -27.42
CA GLU A 45 -26.99 16.24 -26.17
C GLU A 45 -27.29 15.41 -24.91
N SER A 46 -28.28 14.51 -24.95
CA SER A 46 -28.62 13.60 -23.85
C SER A 46 -27.44 12.76 -23.40
N ASP A 47 -26.65 12.25 -24.35
CA ASP A 47 -25.50 11.42 -24.03
C ASP A 47 -24.33 12.24 -23.48
N LEU A 48 -24.24 13.53 -23.83
CA LEU A 48 -23.24 14.43 -23.29
C LEU A 48 -23.49 14.73 -21.81
N LEU A 49 -24.75 14.88 -21.40
CA LEU A 49 -25.13 15.08 -20.01
C LEU A 49 -24.74 13.89 -19.13
N HIS A 50 -24.87 12.68 -19.67
CA HIS A 50 -24.43 11.46 -18.96
C HIS A 50 -22.91 11.49 -18.80
N ILE A 51 -22.16 11.92 -19.82
CA ILE A 51 -20.69 11.97 -19.74
C ILE A 51 -20.20 13.08 -18.81
N THR A 52 -20.80 14.27 -18.79
CA THR A 52 -20.39 15.35 -17.88
C THR A 52 -20.65 15.00 -16.41
N GLN A 53 -21.67 14.19 -16.12
CA GLN A 53 -21.87 13.62 -14.78
C GLN A 53 -20.84 12.54 -14.43
N ILE A 54 -20.38 11.75 -15.40
CA ILE A 54 -19.42 10.65 -15.19
C ILE A 54 -17.96 11.12 -15.24
N VAL A 55 -17.70 12.25 -15.89
CA VAL A 55 -16.38 12.86 -16.01
C VAL A 55 -16.43 14.19 -15.26
N PRO A 56 -16.25 14.18 -13.93
CA PRO A 56 -15.66 15.34 -13.30
C PRO A 56 -14.32 15.59 -14.01
N THR A 57 -14.13 16.83 -14.41
CA THR A 57 -12.82 17.41 -14.73
C THR A 57 -11.74 16.79 -13.86
N LYS A 58 -10.57 16.53 -14.44
CA LYS A 58 -9.36 16.06 -13.74
C LYS A 58 -9.06 16.94 -12.51
N GLU A 59 -9.68 16.59 -11.40
CA GLU A 59 -9.17 16.56 -10.06
C GLU A 59 -9.81 15.32 -9.47
N GLU A 60 -9.12 14.18 -9.52
CA GLU A 60 -9.53 13.04 -8.72
C GLU A 60 -8.29 12.29 -8.24
N PRO A 61 -8.37 11.85 -6.97
CA PRO A 61 -8.82 10.49 -6.80
C PRO A 61 -10.00 10.40 -5.83
N GLN A 62 -11.25 10.20 -6.27
CA GLN A 62 -12.32 9.71 -5.39
C GLN A 62 -13.36 8.87 -6.14
N GLN A 63 -13.15 7.55 -6.18
CA GLN A 63 -14.22 6.58 -6.46
C GLN A 63 -15.35 6.72 -5.43
N ASP A 64 -16.59 6.87 -5.85
CA ASP A 64 -17.73 6.75 -4.95
C ASP A 64 -18.07 5.27 -4.69
N SER A 65 -17.93 4.87 -3.43
CA SER A 65 -18.78 3.87 -2.81
C SER A 65 -19.28 4.47 -1.50
N HIS A 66 -20.58 4.35 -1.26
CA HIS A 66 -21.36 5.04 -0.23
C HIS A 66 -21.06 4.57 1.23
N ILE A 67 -19.78 4.42 1.59
CA ILE A 67 -19.26 4.01 2.91
C ILE A 67 -18.15 4.97 3.43
N LYS A 68 -17.71 5.95 2.62
CA LYS A 68 -16.45 6.70 2.82
C LYS A 68 -16.43 7.85 3.83
N SER A 69 -17.50 8.11 4.59
CA SER A 69 -17.41 9.14 5.64
C SER A 69 -16.56 8.68 6.83
N PHE A 70 -16.68 7.40 7.21
CA PHE A 70 -15.96 6.83 8.34
C PHE A 70 -14.45 6.78 8.12
N THR A 71 -13.99 6.50 6.89
CA THR A 71 -12.55 6.50 6.58
C THR A 71 -11.92 7.86 6.84
N ASN A 72 -12.61 8.96 6.54
CA ASN A 72 -12.06 10.28 6.80
C ASN A 72 -11.95 10.55 8.31
N GLU A 73 -12.97 10.18 9.08
CA GLU A 73 -12.94 10.34 10.54
C GLU A 73 -11.84 9.47 11.17
N GLU A 74 -11.73 8.20 10.80
CA GLU A 74 -10.68 7.30 11.26
C GLU A 74 -9.28 7.82 10.89
N ASP A 75 -9.08 8.30 9.67
CA ASP A 75 -7.81 8.85 9.22
C ASP A 75 -7.42 10.11 10.02
N THR A 76 -8.39 10.99 10.32
CA THR A 76 -8.15 12.16 11.19
C THR A 76 -7.83 11.75 12.63
N LEU A 77 -8.52 10.73 13.16
CA LEU A 77 -8.26 10.19 14.50
C LEU A 77 -6.87 9.55 14.58
N ILE A 78 -6.46 8.82 13.55
CA ILE A 78 -5.11 8.24 13.45
C ILE A 78 -4.07 9.37 13.46
N LEU A 79 -4.30 10.45 12.70
CA LEU A 79 -3.39 11.60 12.64
C LEU A 79 -3.24 12.25 14.02
N LEU A 80 -4.37 12.58 14.67
CA LEU A 80 -4.41 13.22 15.99
C LEU A 80 -3.80 12.32 17.08
N ALA A 81 -4.11 11.03 17.07
CA ALA A 81 -3.58 10.09 18.04
C ALA A 81 -2.06 9.94 17.91
N TYR A 82 -1.54 9.87 16.69
CA TYR A 82 -0.11 9.81 16.45
C TYR A 82 0.58 11.08 16.96
N GLU A 83 0.06 12.25 16.56
CA GLU A 83 0.59 13.55 16.99
C GLU A 83 0.57 13.72 18.51
N ALA A 84 -0.48 13.25 19.18
CA ALA A 84 -0.58 13.32 20.64
C ALA A 84 0.55 12.56 21.36
N VAL A 85 1.03 11.44 20.78
CA VAL A 85 2.06 10.61 21.43
C VAL A 85 3.47 11.00 20.99
N THR A 86 3.69 11.30 19.71
CA THR A 86 5.04 11.60 19.19
C THR A 86 5.34 13.10 19.15
N LEU A 87 4.34 13.96 19.25
CA LEU A 87 4.40 15.41 18.99
C LEU A 87 4.90 15.73 17.57
N THR A 88 4.73 14.80 16.64
CA THR A 88 5.13 14.92 15.24
C THR A 88 4.03 14.39 14.35
N SER A 89 3.94 14.86 13.11
CA SER A 89 3.01 14.29 12.14
C SER A 89 3.56 12.98 11.54
N PRO A 90 2.71 11.97 11.27
CA PRO A 90 3.14 10.73 10.65
C PRO A 90 3.52 10.94 9.18
N THR A 91 4.50 10.17 8.71
CA THR A 91 4.80 10.11 7.27
C THR A 91 3.63 9.46 6.52
N LYS A 92 3.45 9.81 5.24
CA LYS A 92 2.36 9.27 4.40
C LYS A 92 2.34 7.74 4.37
N GLU A 93 3.52 7.12 4.39
CA GLU A 93 3.65 5.66 4.44
C GLU A 93 3.18 5.07 5.77
N ILE A 94 3.50 5.70 6.90
CA ILE A 94 3.05 5.21 8.21
C ILE A 94 1.55 5.43 8.35
N HIS A 95 1.03 6.56 7.89
CA HIS A 95 -0.40 6.79 7.87
C HIS A 95 -1.16 5.73 7.06
N SER A 96 -0.66 5.35 5.87
CA SER A 96 -1.30 4.28 5.09
C SER A 96 -1.24 2.92 5.79
N VAL A 97 -0.12 2.60 6.45
CA VAL A 97 0.01 1.38 7.26
C VAL A 97 -0.98 1.37 8.42
N LEU A 98 -1.13 2.48 9.13
CA LEU A 98 -2.05 2.61 10.27
C LEU A 98 -3.51 2.56 9.83
N SER A 99 -3.85 3.15 8.68
CA SER A 99 -5.19 3.10 8.08
C SER A 99 -5.58 1.65 7.75
N VAL A 100 -4.67 0.85 7.18
CA VAL A 100 -4.90 -0.59 6.91
C VAL A 100 -5.05 -1.41 8.20
N VAL A 101 -4.34 -1.04 9.26
CA VAL A 101 -4.37 -1.73 10.56
C VAL A 101 -5.63 -1.39 11.36
N GLY A 102 -6.19 -0.20 11.15
CA GLY A 102 -7.38 0.31 11.81
C GLY A 102 -7.08 1.08 13.11
N ILE A 103 -8.03 1.93 13.51
CA ILE A 103 -7.86 2.87 14.62
C ILE A 103 -7.63 2.19 15.98
N LYS A 104 -8.42 1.15 16.31
CA LYS A 104 -8.30 0.43 17.59
C LYS A 104 -6.88 -0.10 17.80
N ARG A 105 -6.36 -0.78 16.78
CA ARG A 105 -5.05 -1.40 16.83
C ARG A 105 -3.93 -0.37 16.82
N THR A 106 -4.12 0.74 16.11
CA THR A 106 -3.21 1.89 16.14
C THR A 106 -3.07 2.46 17.55
N LEU A 107 -4.17 2.68 18.26
CA LEU A 107 -4.17 3.18 19.63
C LEU A 107 -3.47 2.23 20.61
N GLU A 108 -3.66 0.92 20.45
CA GLU A 108 -2.95 -0.09 21.25
C GLU A 108 -1.43 0.04 21.07
N ILE A 109 -0.94 0.18 19.83
CA ILE A 109 0.49 0.31 19.53
C ILE A 109 1.06 1.61 20.11
N LEU A 110 0.33 2.72 19.94
CA LEU A 110 0.72 4.03 20.48
C LEU A 110 0.76 4.02 22.01
N LEU A 111 -0.17 3.32 22.66
CA LEU A 111 -0.17 3.14 24.12
C LEU A 111 1.07 2.37 24.59
N ILE A 112 1.46 1.28 23.92
CA ILE A 112 2.68 0.52 24.23
C ILE A 112 3.91 1.42 24.07
N MET A 113 3.93 2.26 23.03
CA MET A 113 5.02 3.21 22.82
C MET A 113 5.15 4.20 23.99
N GLN A 114 4.04 4.71 24.50
CA GLN A 114 4.01 5.62 25.65
C GLN A 114 4.37 4.93 26.98
N GLN A 115 3.96 3.67 27.16
CA GLN A 115 4.29 2.87 28.34
C GLN A 115 5.74 2.38 28.37
N SER A 116 6.46 2.45 27.25
CA SER A 116 7.85 2.01 27.19
C SER A 116 8.75 2.87 28.11
N ALA A 117 9.60 2.22 28.91
CA ALA A 117 10.40 2.89 29.94
C ALA A 117 11.40 3.93 29.39
N THR A 118 11.77 3.81 28.11
CA THR A 118 12.68 4.74 27.44
C THR A 118 11.96 5.37 26.26
N LYS A 119 12.11 6.69 26.08
CA LYS A 119 11.58 7.39 24.91
C LYS A 119 12.04 6.73 23.61
N VAL A 120 11.07 6.37 22.77
CA VAL A 120 11.33 5.79 21.45
C VAL A 120 11.95 6.83 20.53
N LYS A 121 13.14 6.52 20.00
CA LYS A 121 13.88 7.42 19.09
C LYS A 121 13.32 7.43 17.67
N ASN A 122 12.82 6.28 17.21
CA ASN A 122 12.26 6.10 15.87
C ASN A 122 10.84 5.49 15.98
N PRO A 123 9.78 6.32 15.98
CA PRO A 123 8.40 5.86 16.14
C PRO A 123 7.96 5.01 14.93
N ASP A 124 8.29 5.41 13.71
CA ASP A 124 7.95 4.70 12.48
C ASP A 124 8.44 3.25 12.49
N GLY A 125 9.71 3.05 12.85
CA GLY A 125 10.32 1.72 12.97
C GLY A 125 9.72 0.89 14.10
N PHE A 126 9.32 1.55 15.20
CA PHE A 126 8.64 0.90 16.32
C PHE A 126 7.28 0.37 15.91
N ILE A 127 6.48 1.17 15.20
CA ILE A 127 5.15 0.78 14.72
C ILE A 127 5.24 -0.43 13.78
N ARG A 128 6.14 -0.38 12.78
CA ARG A 128 6.33 -1.50 11.84
C ARG A 128 6.74 -2.79 12.57
N LYS A 129 7.58 -2.67 13.61
CA LYS A 129 7.96 -3.81 14.44
C LYS A 129 6.81 -4.32 15.28
N ALA A 130 6.04 -3.45 15.93
CA ALA A 130 4.90 -3.83 16.76
C ALA A 130 3.83 -4.58 15.95
N ILE A 131 3.59 -4.18 14.70
CA ILE A 131 2.70 -4.87 13.76
C ILE A 131 3.24 -6.26 13.43
N ARG A 132 4.53 -6.37 13.07
CA ARG A 132 5.15 -7.65 12.70
C ARG A 132 5.12 -8.67 13.84
N GLU A 133 5.43 -8.23 15.06
CA GLU A 133 5.46 -9.10 16.25
C GLU A 133 4.10 -9.20 16.96
N ASN A 134 3.08 -8.52 16.43
CA ASN A 134 1.72 -8.44 16.96
C ASN A 134 1.62 -8.13 18.47
N TRP A 135 2.37 -7.13 18.95
CA TRP A 135 2.42 -6.78 20.38
C TRP A 135 1.07 -6.33 20.93
N SER A 136 0.73 -6.72 22.16
CA SER A 136 -0.51 -6.31 22.84
C SER A 136 -0.24 -5.24 23.91
N PRO A 137 -1.24 -4.43 24.32
CA PRO A 137 -1.07 -3.41 25.37
C PRO A 137 -0.54 -3.96 26.70
N THR A 138 -0.78 -5.24 26.98
CA THR A 138 -0.32 -5.91 28.20
C THR A 138 1.12 -6.42 28.07
N SER A 139 1.65 -6.57 26.86
CA SER A 139 3.02 -7.02 26.63
C SER A 139 3.99 -5.85 26.65
N LEU A 140 4.96 -5.89 27.57
CA LEU A 140 6.03 -4.91 27.63
C LEU A 140 6.99 -5.09 26.45
N PRO A 141 7.48 -4.00 25.82
CA PRO A 141 8.46 -4.10 24.75
C PRO A 141 9.80 -4.60 25.30
N ILE A 142 10.11 -5.87 25.07
CA ILE A 142 11.38 -6.47 25.47
C ILE A 142 12.47 -6.01 24.49
N LYS A 143 13.53 -5.37 25.02
CA LYS A 143 14.71 -5.02 24.23
C LYS A 143 15.41 -6.30 23.79
N LEU A 144 15.21 -6.69 22.53
CA LEU A 144 15.94 -7.81 21.95
C LEU A 144 17.45 -7.48 21.96
N PRO A 145 18.31 -8.41 22.42
CA PRO A 145 19.74 -8.23 22.28
C PRO A 145 20.05 -8.08 20.79
N LYS A 146 20.78 -7.04 20.41
CA LYS A 146 21.27 -6.90 19.04
C LYS A 146 22.09 -8.16 18.75
N LYS A 147 21.78 -8.86 17.65
CA LYS A 147 22.61 -9.95 17.15
C LYS A 147 23.98 -9.35 16.86
N GLN A 148 24.92 -9.55 17.78
CA GLN A 148 26.32 -9.22 17.57
C GLN A 148 26.83 -10.25 16.55
N SER A 149 26.52 -10.06 15.28
CA SER A 149 27.34 -10.67 14.24
C SER A 149 28.71 -10.01 14.39
N LYS A 150 29.64 -10.73 15.03
CA LYS A 150 31.05 -10.35 15.06
C LYS A 150 31.48 -10.04 13.62
N CYS A 151 32.23 -8.96 13.42
CA CYS A 151 32.86 -8.69 12.13
C CYS A 151 33.73 -9.90 11.75
N LEU A 152 33.92 -10.20 10.46
CA LEU A 152 34.73 -11.36 10.04
C LEU A 152 36.15 -11.37 10.64
N SER A 153 36.70 -10.20 10.92
CA SER A 153 37.98 -10.01 11.60
C SER A 153 37.99 -10.38 13.09
N ASP A 154 36.83 -10.41 13.74
CA ASP A 154 36.66 -10.71 15.17
C ASP A 154 36.21 -12.16 15.41
N LEU A 155 36.04 -12.97 14.35
CA LEU A 155 35.73 -14.39 14.49
C LEU A 155 36.97 -15.16 14.96
N THR A 156 36.92 -15.66 16.19
CA THR A 156 37.96 -16.52 16.74
C THR A 156 37.74 -17.99 16.36
N GLN A 157 38.78 -18.83 16.45
CA GLN A 157 38.65 -20.29 16.21
C GLN A 157 37.60 -20.94 17.13
N GLN A 158 37.39 -20.40 18.34
CA GLN A 158 36.34 -20.87 19.25
C GLN A 158 34.93 -20.62 18.68
N ASP A 159 34.69 -19.47 18.05
CA ASP A 159 33.41 -19.15 17.41
C ASP A 159 33.12 -20.09 16.23
N TYR A 160 34.16 -20.45 15.46
CA TYR A 160 34.05 -21.41 14.36
C TYR A 160 33.64 -22.80 14.87
N ASN A 161 34.30 -23.29 15.93
CA ASN A 161 34.00 -24.58 16.52
C ASN A 161 32.57 -24.64 17.08
N MET A 162 32.11 -23.59 17.79
CA MET A 162 30.73 -23.51 18.28
C MET A 162 29.68 -23.49 17.15
N ALA A 163 30.01 -22.88 16.01
CA ALA A 163 29.12 -22.88 14.84
C ALA A 163 29.05 -24.27 14.18
N GLN A 164 30.15 -25.04 14.19
CA GLN A 164 30.18 -26.41 13.68
C GLN A 164 29.37 -27.37 14.55
N THR A 165 29.50 -27.31 15.89
CA THR A 165 28.72 -28.19 16.80
C THR A 165 27.20 -27.99 16.65
N LYS A 166 26.75 -26.76 16.36
CA LYS A 166 25.34 -26.48 16.06
C LYS A 166 24.87 -27.10 14.74
N ARG A 167 25.75 -27.21 13.74
CA ARG A 167 25.45 -27.82 12.45
C ARG A 167 25.43 -29.35 12.53
N GLU A 168 26.35 -29.95 13.28
CA GLU A 168 26.42 -31.40 13.51
C GLU A 168 25.17 -31.93 14.21
N ASN A 169 24.59 -31.19 15.15
CA ASN A 169 23.33 -31.58 15.80
C ASN A 169 22.10 -31.52 14.89
N THR A 170 22.20 -30.91 13.70
CA THR A 170 21.08 -30.76 12.75
C THR A 170 21.19 -31.67 11.53
N TYR A 171 22.39 -32.19 11.24
CA TYR A 171 22.64 -33.04 10.08
C TYR A 171 23.42 -34.28 10.50
N GLN A 172 22.78 -35.44 10.41
CA GLN A 172 23.47 -36.73 10.31
C GLN A 172 23.71 -36.99 8.81
N PRO A 173 24.88 -36.70 8.24
CA PRO A 173 25.14 -37.10 6.88
C PRO A 173 25.31 -38.62 6.88
N LYS A 174 24.42 -39.32 6.17
CA LYS A 174 24.65 -40.71 5.79
C LYS A 174 25.78 -40.71 4.75
N ILE A 175 27.03 -40.73 5.22
CA ILE A 175 28.20 -40.82 4.36
C ILE A 175 28.38 -42.30 4.02
N GLU A 176 27.98 -42.69 2.81
CA GLU A 176 28.36 -43.97 2.24
C GLU A 176 29.82 -43.83 1.79
N LEU A 177 30.75 -44.23 2.67
CA LEU A 177 32.19 -44.27 2.39
C LEU A 177 32.44 -45.32 1.30
N TYR A 178 32.60 -44.89 0.05
CA TYR A 178 33.17 -45.75 -0.99
C TYR A 178 34.68 -45.86 -0.75
N ASN A 179 35.12 -47.09 -0.48
CA ASN A 179 36.50 -47.41 -0.16
C ASN A 179 37.31 -47.46 -1.48
N TRP A 180 37.91 -46.33 -1.86
CA TRP A 180 38.62 -46.18 -3.15
C TRP A 180 39.99 -46.90 -3.23
N LEU A 181 40.29 -47.80 -2.29
CA LEU A 181 41.58 -48.50 -2.18
C LEU A 181 41.45 -50.03 -2.31
N GLU A 182 40.43 -50.49 -3.05
CA GLU A 182 40.34 -51.86 -3.55
C GLU A 182 40.59 -51.83 -5.07
N ASP A 183 41.87 -51.91 -5.45
CA ASP A 183 42.38 -52.50 -6.70
C ASP A 183 43.87 -52.85 -6.50
#